data_AF-F5L4N6-F1
#
_entry.id   AF-F5L4N6-F1
#
_cell.length_a   1.000
_cell.length_b   1.000
_cell.length_c   1.000
_cell.angle_alpha   90.00
_cell.angle_beta   90.00
_cell.angle_gamma   90.00
#
_symmetry.space_group_name_H-M   'P 1'
#
loop_
_entity.id
_entity.type
_entity.pdbx_description
1 polymer ?
#
loop_
_entity_poly.entity_id
_entity_poly.type
_entity_poly.pdbx_seq_one_letter_code
_entity_poly.pdbx_strand_id
1 'polypeptide(L)'
;MLTALRRRPRTHHFHSSNRNGEGVALSFIGSALMLDKLIYEPKELAYLEYEQWLTSEYEQLLAAQAAEPLISIDRARNIGVEREWELYSFFAREEVNAPEDIFIYVDDTGNIATFTEEERALIAVWERGDPYPLPHIEGHHMQLVSHNLDNLELAADPDNILLATSSAHLEHLHDGHYHNLTPEIYFELNMTHDERLERTLAYAHDNMTVSLREQLIYTGGVSSALFVTIGLIAEYYKLSQGPRPWKQKEKILLQKGISYAVMGSLLGGVGFVTREILNTAFDQLPDDLADAVFMEILALNSSFLAVTLTSACIKYLRDIRNGKTKADAQAELKRLAMVAAAEFIAFQALGIGFDFVSGMFAEALMPDPTGFFIVARAIYFVYRIFNNRELEKRSAVQCRELRINHLYQQANLYLEQKAYS
;
A
#
# COMPACT_ATOMS: atom_id res chain seq x y z
N MET A 1 -34.88 6.00 68.78
CA MET A 1 -35.36 6.53 67.49
C MET A 1 -34.12 6.80 66.62
N LEU A 2 -33.60 5.75 65.96
CA LEU A 2 -32.41 5.79 65.12
C LEU A 2 -32.88 5.91 63.67
N THR A 3 -32.70 7.08 63.09
CA THR A 3 -33.10 7.41 61.73
C THR A 3 -32.25 6.61 60.75
N ALA A 4 -32.89 5.69 60.04
CA ALA A 4 -32.29 4.92 58.96
C ALA A 4 -31.74 5.86 57.87
N LEU A 5 -30.42 5.87 57.72
CA LEU A 5 -29.74 6.44 56.56
C LEU A 5 -30.21 5.66 55.31
N ARG A 6 -31.14 6.25 54.57
CA ARG A 6 -31.53 5.84 53.22
C ARG A 6 -30.27 5.78 52.36
N ARG A 7 -29.72 4.59 52.14
CA ARG A 7 -28.74 4.34 51.08
C ARG A 7 -29.41 4.73 49.76
N ARG A 8 -28.89 5.76 49.09
CA ARG A 8 -29.27 6.05 47.69
C ARG A 8 -29.06 4.78 46.86
N PRO A 9 -29.98 4.43 45.95
CA PRO A 9 -29.74 3.34 45.03
C PRO A 9 -28.45 3.64 44.27
N ARG A 10 -27.49 2.72 44.31
CA ARG A 10 -26.31 2.74 43.43
C ARG A 10 -26.84 2.65 42.00
N THR A 11 -26.96 3.78 41.33
CA THR A 11 -27.14 3.85 39.90
C THR A 11 -25.96 3.12 39.26
N HIS A 12 -26.24 2.01 38.59
CA HIS A 12 -25.28 1.27 37.79
C HIS A 12 -24.81 2.17 36.64
N HIS A 13 -23.82 3.03 36.88
CA HIS A 13 -23.28 3.97 35.89
C HIS A 13 -22.44 3.32 34.79
N PHE A 14 -22.36 1.99 34.74
CA PHE A 14 -21.71 1.25 33.66
C PHE A 14 -22.71 0.26 33.05
N HIS A 15 -23.67 0.77 32.28
CA HIS A 15 -24.18 -0.01 31.17
C HIS A 15 -23.08 -0.03 30.10
N SER A 16 -22.12 -0.96 30.21
CA SER A 16 -21.32 -1.30 29.04
C SER A 16 -22.32 -1.73 27.99
N SER A 17 -22.44 -0.99 26.90
CA SER A 17 -23.26 -1.43 25.78
C SER A 17 -22.78 -2.85 25.45
N ASN A 18 -23.68 -3.81 25.37
CA ASN A 18 -23.35 -5.21 25.03
C ASN A 18 -22.97 -5.31 23.53
N ARG A 19 -22.41 -4.23 22.96
CA ARG A 19 -22.19 -3.97 21.54
C ARG A 19 -20.68 -4.00 21.30
N ASN A 20 -20.13 -5.22 21.27
CA ASN A 20 -18.72 -5.43 20.92
C ASN A 20 -18.34 -4.76 19.57
N GLY A 21 -19.30 -4.54 18.67
CA GLY A 21 -19.08 -3.89 17.37
C GLY A 21 -18.61 -2.44 17.45
N GLU A 22 -19.14 -1.63 18.38
CA GLU A 22 -18.75 -0.22 18.52
C GLU A 22 -17.30 -0.09 19.01
N GLY A 23 -16.92 -0.88 20.03
CA GLY A 23 -15.55 -0.90 20.54
C GLY A 23 -14.54 -1.36 19.50
N VAL A 24 -14.90 -2.33 18.64
CA VAL A 24 -14.01 -2.75 17.55
C VAL A 24 -13.98 -1.73 16.41
N ALA A 25 -15.10 -1.15 16.03
CA ALA A 25 -15.14 -0.11 15.00
C ALA A 25 -14.27 1.08 15.41
N LEU A 26 -14.30 1.46 16.69
CA LEU A 26 -13.46 2.53 17.25
C LEU A 26 -11.98 2.13 17.35
N SER A 27 -11.69 0.87 17.67
CA SER A 27 -10.31 0.34 17.65
C SER A 27 -9.76 0.30 16.23
N PHE A 28 -10.57 -0.09 15.25
CA PHE A 28 -10.24 -0.07 13.81
C PHE A 28 -9.93 1.35 13.35
N ILE A 29 -10.87 2.27 13.57
CA ILE A 29 -10.73 3.70 13.27
C ILE A 29 -9.43 4.23 13.89
N GLY A 30 -9.17 3.95 15.17
CA GLY A 30 -7.93 4.28 15.88
C GLY A 30 -6.67 3.73 15.21
N SER A 31 -6.68 2.42 14.93
CA SER A 31 -5.54 1.72 14.32
C SER A 31 -5.26 2.14 12.88
N ALA A 32 -6.28 2.37 12.06
CA ALA A 32 -6.14 2.69 10.65
C ALA A 32 -5.39 4.01 10.47
N LEU A 33 -5.76 5.05 11.23
CA LEU A 33 -5.03 6.32 11.20
C LEU A 33 -3.60 6.19 11.72
N MET A 34 -3.40 5.41 12.79
CA MET A 34 -2.06 5.24 13.35
C MET A 34 -1.15 4.53 12.35
N LEU A 35 -1.66 3.51 11.67
CA LEU A 35 -0.94 2.76 10.65
C LEU A 35 -0.68 3.59 9.40
N ASP A 36 -1.67 4.35 8.94
CA ASP A 36 -1.48 5.31 7.85
C ASP A 36 -0.32 6.26 8.16
N LYS A 37 -0.31 6.85 9.36
CA LYS A 37 0.67 7.89 9.72
C LYS A 37 2.05 7.38 10.09
N LEU A 38 2.11 6.24 10.77
CA LEU A 38 3.37 5.74 11.33
C LEU A 38 4.04 4.69 10.44
N ILE A 39 3.31 4.12 9.48
CA ILE A 39 3.82 3.01 8.66
C ILE A 39 3.62 3.28 7.17
N TYR A 40 2.38 3.50 6.71
CA TYR A 40 2.10 3.49 5.27
C TYR A 40 2.56 4.78 4.57
N GLU A 41 2.08 5.94 5.01
CA GLU A 41 2.43 7.22 4.38
C GLU A 41 3.93 7.54 4.43
N PRO A 42 4.68 7.31 5.53
CA PRO A 42 6.12 7.55 5.51
C PRO A 42 6.87 6.71 4.47
N LYS A 43 6.44 5.45 4.27
CA LYS A 43 7.01 4.56 3.27
C LYS A 43 6.63 4.95 1.84
N GLU A 44 5.38 5.35 1.62
CA GLU A 44 4.89 5.86 0.32
C GLU A 44 5.56 7.19 -0.05
N LEU A 45 5.76 8.08 0.92
CA LEU A 45 6.52 9.31 0.75
C LEU A 45 7.97 9.04 0.34
N ALA A 46 8.64 8.10 1.02
CA ALA A 46 9.99 7.71 0.65
C ALA A 46 10.05 7.14 -0.78
N TYR A 47 9.04 6.37 -1.19
CA TYR A 47 8.93 5.89 -2.57
C TYR A 47 8.70 7.04 -3.56
N LEU A 48 7.82 8.00 -3.28
CA LEU A 48 7.58 9.15 -4.17
C LEU A 48 8.84 10.01 -4.34
N GLU A 49 9.59 10.24 -3.25
CA GLU A 49 10.87 10.95 -3.30
C GLU A 49 11.89 10.19 -4.15
N TYR A 50 11.94 8.86 -3.99
CA TYR A 50 12.79 7.98 -4.79
C TYR A 50 12.40 7.97 -6.27
N GLU A 51 11.12 7.83 -6.60
CA GLU A 51 10.60 7.84 -7.97
C GLU A 51 10.94 9.15 -8.68
N GLN A 52 10.71 10.28 -8.00
CA GLN A 52 11.05 11.60 -8.53
C GLN A 52 12.55 11.75 -8.78
N TRP A 53 13.39 11.30 -7.83
CA TRP A 53 14.83 11.34 -7.97
C TRP A 53 15.30 10.45 -9.14
N LEU A 54 14.90 9.18 -9.17
CA LEU A 54 15.34 8.22 -10.16
C LEU A 54 14.97 8.67 -11.58
N THR A 55 13.72 9.11 -11.76
CA THR A 55 13.23 9.63 -13.05
C THR A 55 14.05 10.85 -13.47
N SER A 56 14.35 11.76 -12.55
CA SER A 56 15.14 12.95 -12.86
C SER A 56 16.59 12.63 -13.22
N GLU A 57 17.23 11.69 -12.54
CA GLU A 57 18.60 11.26 -12.87
C GLU A 57 18.65 10.54 -14.22
N TYR A 58 17.66 9.70 -14.51
CA TYR A 58 17.52 9.03 -15.79
C TYR A 58 17.29 10.03 -16.95
N GLU A 59 16.40 11.00 -16.78
CA GLU A 59 16.18 12.06 -17.77
C GLU A 59 17.44 12.91 -18.02
N GLN A 60 18.20 13.21 -16.96
CA GLN A 60 19.48 13.92 -17.08
C GLN A 60 20.51 13.10 -17.86
N LEU A 61 20.57 11.79 -17.63
CA LEU A 61 21.43 10.88 -18.36
C LEU A 61 21.07 10.86 -19.86
N LEU A 62 19.80 10.67 -20.20
CA LEU A 62 19.34 10.69 -21.59
C LEU A 62 19.62 12.04 -22.27
N ALA A 63 19.40 13.15 -21.57
CA ALA A 63 19.70 14.49 -22.09
C ALA A 63 21.21 14.68 -22.34
N ALA A 64 22.07 14.17 -21.46
CA ALA A 64 23.52 14.21 -21.64
C ALA A 64 23.97 13.37 -22.85
N GLN A 65 23.36 12.19 -23.04
CA GLN A 65 23.63 11.35 -24.21
C GLN A 65 23.21 12.05 -25.51
N ALA A 66 22.01 12.63 -25.56
CA ALA A 66 21.47 13.32 -26.74
C ALA A 66 22.27 14.56 -27.20
N ALA A 67 23.04 15.18 -26.30
CA ALA A 67 23.85 16.36 -26.62
C ALA A 67 25.11 16.05 -27.45
N GLU A 68 25.49 14.78 -27.60
CA GLU A 68 26.70 14.39 -28.33
C GLU A 68 26.51 14.41 -29.86
N PRO A 69 27.39 15.07 -30.63
CA PRO A 69 27.26 15.15 -32.07
C PRO A 69 27.57 13.80 -32.76
N LEU A 70 26.68 13.38 -33.65
CA LEU A 70 26.85 12.20 -34.50
C LEU A 70 27.54 12.61 -35.81
N ILE A 71 28.83 12.29 -35.93
CA ILE A 71 29.69 12.80 -37.03
C ILE A 71 29.93 11.73 -38.12
N SER A 72 29.85 10.45 -37.78
CA SER A 72 30.00 9.33 -38.71
C SER A 72 29.29 8.07 -38.20
N ILE A 73 29.02 7.12 -39.11
CA ILE A 73 28.36 5.85 -38.76
C ILE A 73 29.20 4.99 -37.81
N ASP A 74 30.51 4.93 -38.00
CA ASP A 74 31.41 4.17 -37.12
C ASP A 74 31.46 4.78 -35.72
N ARG A 75 31.44 6.11 -35.61
CA ARG A 75 31.35 6.78 -34.32
C ARG A 75 29.98 6.55 -33.68
N ALA A 76 28.89 6.63 -34.44
CA ALA A 76 27.54 6.38 -33.95
C ALA A 76 27.40 4.96 -33.38
N ARG A 77 27.90 3.94 -34.08
CA ARG A 77 27.88 2.54 -33.61
C ARG A 77 28.60 2.36 -32.27
N ASN A 78 29.80 2.94 -32.13
CA ASN A 78 30.55 2.89 -30.89
C ASN A 78 29.83 3.64 -29.77
N ILE A 79 29.23 4.81 -30.07
CA ILE A 79 28.43 5.58 -29.12
C ILE A 79 27.22 4.76 -28.63
N GLY A 80 26.52 4.04 -29.52
CA GLY A 80 25.39 3.19 -29.11
C GLY A 80 25.80 2.17 -28.05
N VAL A 81 26.90 1.45 -28.29
CA VAL A 81 27.44 0.47 -27.32
C VAL A 81 27.93 1.14 -26.04
N GLU A 82 28.63 2.28 -26.13
CA GLU A 82 29.06 3.05 -24.95
C GLU A 82 27.86 3.52 -24.10
N ARG A 83 26.78 3.99 -24.74
CA ARG A 83 25.54 4.43 -24.06
C ARG A 83 24.81 3.28 -23.40
N GLU A 84 24.81 2.10 -24.02
CA GLU A 84 24.25 0.89 -23.42
C GLU A 84 24.97 0.54 -22.11
N TRP A 85 26.32 0.53 -22.13
CA TRP A 85 27.11 0.32 -20.92
C TRP A 85 26.90 1.40 -19.87
N GLU A 86 26.72 2.66 -20.29
CA GLU A 86 26.43 3.77 -19.39
C GLU A 86 25.08 3.61 -18.69
N LEU A 87 24.06 3.12 -19.40
CA LEU A 87 22.74 2.82 -18.85
C LEU A 87 22.79 1.61 -17.91
N TYR A 88 23.50 0.55 -18.29
CA TYR A 88 23.78 -0.58 -17.40
C TYR A 88 24.51 -0.15 -16.12
N SER A 89 25.51 0.73 -16.23
CA SER A 89 26.23 1.33 -15.10
C SER A 89 25.27 2.13 -14.21
N PHE A 90 24.41 2.97 -14.79
CA PHE A 90 23.38 3.71 -14.06
C PHE A 90 22.47 2.78 -13.24
N PHE A 91 21.87 1.77 -13.88
CA PHE A 91 20.98 0.85 -13.20
C PHE A 91 21.69 -0.03 -12.16
N ALA A 92 22.96 -0.35 -12.36
CA ALA A 92 23.74 -1.18 -11.44
C ALA A 92 24.17 -0.46 -10.15
N ARG A 93 23.98 0.87 -10.07
CA ARG A 93 24.27 1.64 -8.85
C ARG A 93 23.44 1.15 -7.67
N GLU A 94 24.07 1.08 -6.51
CA GLU A 94 23.43 0.61 -5.27
C GLU A 94 22.20 1.45 -4.92
N GLU A 95 22.25 2.76 -5.16
CA GLU A 95 21.14 3.68 -4.89
C GLU A 95 19.94 3.49 -5.82
N VAL A 96 20.17 2.96 -7.04
CA VAL A 96 19.10 2.65 -8.00
C VAL A 96 18.47 1.29 -7.71
N ASN A 97 19.21 0.37 -7.08
CA ASN A 97 18.68 -0.90 -6.56
C ASN A 97 17.77 -1.65 -7.56
N ALA A 98 18.22 -1.74 -8.80
CA ALA A 98 17.43 -2.30 -9.89
C ALA A 98 17.37 -3.84 -9.83
N PRO A 99 16.27 -4.47 -10.28
CA PRO A 99 16.13 -5.92 -10.21
C PRO A 99 17.07 -6.64 -11.18
N GLU A 100 17.45 -7.89 -10.89
CA GLU A 100 18.45 -8.62 -11.67
C GLU A 100 18.05 -8.88 -13.13
N ASP A 101 16.75 -8.90 -13.41
CA ASP A 101 16.17 -9.25 -14.71
C ASP A 101 16.31 -8.16 -15.78
N ILE A 102 16.80 -6.96 -15.42
CA ILE A 102 17.15 -5.94 -16.41
C ILE A 102 18.59 -6.10 -16.93
N PHE A 103 19.43 -6.86 -16.21
CA PHE A 103 20.85 -7.00 -16.52
C PHE A 103 21.08 -8.25 -17.36
N ILE A 104 20.61 -8.22 -18.60
CA ILE A 104 20.57 -9.40 -19.48
C ILE A 104 21.63 -9.35 -20.58
N TYR A 105 22.10 -10.53 -20.97
CA TYR A 105 22.97 -10.69 -22.13
C TYR A 105 22.75 -12.06 -22.77
N VAL A 106 23.26 -12.25 -23.99
CA VAL A 106 23.24 -13.56 -24.68
C VAL A 106 24.53 -14.32 -24.39
N ASP A 107 24.40 -15.50 -23.79
CA ASP A 107 25.54 -16.36 -23.46
C ASP A 107 26.04 -17.19 -24.64
N ASP A 108 27.18 -17.88 -24.46
CA ASP A 108 27.82 -18.73 -25.49
C ASP A 108 26.90 -19.81 -26.07
N THR A 109 25.82 -20.17 -25.37
CA THR A 109 24.84 -21.17 -25.79
C THR A 109 23.62 -20.58 -26.49
N GLY A 110 23.58 -19.26 -26.64
CA GLY A 110 22.50 -18.51 -27.27
C GLY A 110 21.33 -18.26 -26.32
N ASN A 111 21.50 -18.54 -25.02
CA ASN A 111 20.49 -18.33 -24.00
C ASN A 111 20.59 -16.92 -23.40
N ILE A 112 19.46 -16.45 -22.87
CA ILE A 112 19.43 -15.24 -22.05
C ILE A 112 20.00 -15.57 -20.68
N ALA A 113 21.07 -14.88 -20.34
CA ALA A 113 21.69 -14.93 -19.02
C ALA A 113 21.56 -13.58 -18.33
N THR A 114 21.64 -13.59 -17.00
CA THR A 114 21.76 -12.39 -16.19
C THR A 114 23.18 -12.23 -15.68
N PHE A 115 23.67 -11.00 -15.62
CA PHE A 115 24.99 -10.73 -15.03
C PHE A 115 24.99 -11.11 -13.55
N THR A 116 26.08 -11.74 -13.09
CA THR A 116 26.31 -12.09 -11.68
C THR A 116 26.46 -10.84 -10.80
N GLU A 117 26.35 -11.01 -9.48
CA GLU A 117 26.55 -9.91 -8.53
C GLU A 117 27.94 -9.27 -8.68
N GLU A 118 28.98 -10.08 -8.86
CA GLU A 118 30.34 -9.58 -9.08
C GLU A 118 30.48 -8.81 -10.40
N GLU A 119 29.83 -9.28 -11.46
CA GLU A 119 29.84 -8.59 -12.76
C GLU A 119 29.07 -7.27 -12.68
N ARG A 120 27.90 -7.25 -12.05
CA ARG A 120 27.13 -6.01 -11.83
C ARG A 120 27.90 -4.99 -11.00
N ALA A 121 28.68 -5.43 -9.99
CA ALA A 121 29.54 -4.54 -9.22
C ALA A 121 30.65 -3.90 -10.08
N LEU A 122 31.18 -4.61 -11.07
CA LEU A 122 32.14 -4.05 -12.04
C LEU A 122 31.46 -3.05 -12.99
N ILE A 123 30.23 -3.35 -13.43
CA ILE A 123 29.43 -2.48 -14.28
C ILE A 123 29.07 -1.18 -13.55
N ALA A 124 28.69 -1.25 -12.27
CA ALA A 124 28.25 -0.11 -11.46
C ALA A 124 29.32 1.00 -11.30
N VAL A 125 30.60 0.62 -11.33
CA VAL A 125 31.73 1.55 -11.19
C VAL A 125 32.35 1.95 -12.53
N TRP A 126 31.83 1.44 -13.64
CA TRP A 126 32.34 1.76 -14.96
C TRP A 126 31.97 3.19 -15.36
N GLU A 127 32.96 3.94 -15.82
CA GLU A 127 32.81 5.28 -16.37
C GLU A 127 33.16 5.33 -17.85
N ARG A 128 32.52 6.26 -18.57
CA ARG A 128 32.76 6.44 -19.99
C ARG A 128 34.22 6.81 -20.26
N GLY A 129 34.84 6.08 -21.18
CA GLY A 129 36.25 6.25 -21.57
C GLY A 129 37.20 5.25 -20.91
N ASP A 130 36.74 4.55 -19.87
CA ASP A 130 37.44 3.40 -19.33
C ASP A 130 37.28 2.17 -20.24
N PRO A 131 38.20 1.19 -20.15
CA PRO A 131 37.99 -0.12 -20.77
C PRO A 131 36.66 -0.73 -20.33
N TYR A 132 35.96 -1.42 -21.24
CA TYR A 132 34.69 -2.07 -20.90
C TYR A 132 34.86 -3.01 -19.69
N PRO A 133 33.88 -3.02 -18.78
CA PRO A 133 34.02 -3.68 -17.48
C PRO A 133 34.15 -5.20 -17.62
N LEU A 134 33.58 -5.75 -18.70
CA LEU A 134 33.59 -7.17 -19.04
C LEU A 134 34.15 -7.34 -20.47
N PRO A 135 35.44 -7.65 -20.62
CA PRO A 135 36.11 -7.62 -21.93
C PRO A 135 35.69 -8.73 -22.90
N HIS A 136 34.91 -9.70 -22.44
CA HIS A 136 34.37 -10.80 -23.24
C HIS A 136 32.91 -10.56 -23.68
N ILE A 137 32.34 -9.42 -23.30
CA ILE A 137 30.99 -9.00 -23.65
C ILE A 137 31.08 -7.90 -24.70
N GLU A 138 30.31 -8.05 -25.76
CA GLU A 138 30.23 -7.16 -26.91
C GLU A 138 28.81 -6.64 -27.06
N GLY A 139 28.68 -5.42 -27.58
CA GLY A 139 27.38 -4.87 -27.98
C GLY A 139 27.06 -5.24 -29.42
N HIS A 140 25.85 -5.77 -29.63
CA HIS A 140 25.31 -6.14 -30.93
C HIS A 140 24.16 -5.21 -31.34
N HIS A 141 24.25 -4.62 -32.53
CA HIS A 141 23.16 -3.80 -33.09
C HIS A 141 22.05 -4.69 -33.65
N MET A 142 20.90 -4.71 -32.98
CA MET A 142 19.74 -5.56 -33.26
C MET A 142 19.13 -5.27 -34.64
N GLN A 143 18.80 -4.01 -34.91
CA GLN A 143 18.39 -3.58 -36.24
C GLN A 143 19.63 -3.29 -37.07
N LEU A 144 19.91 -4.20 -38.01
CA LEU A 144 21.07 -4.10 -38.87
C LEU A 144 21.14 -2.77 -39.61
N VAL A 145 22.26 -2.09 -39.39
CA VAL A 145 22.72 -0.97 -40.21
C VAL A 145 22.86 -1.36 -41.69
N SER A 146 22.94 -2.65 -42.06
CA SER A 146 23.02 -3.06 -43.47
C SER A 146 21.81 -2.64 -44.33
N HIS A 147 20.64 -2.44 -43.72
CA HIS A 147 19.42 -1.96 -44.39
C HIS A 147 19.18 -0.45 -44.14
N ASN A 148 19.95 0.16 -43.24
CA ASN A 148 19.86 1.56 -42.79
C ASN A 148 21.26 2.19 -42.67
N LEU A 149 22.11 2.03 -43.70
CA LEU A 149 23.57 2.27 -43.64
C LEU A 149 23.99 3.66 -43.16
N ASP A 150 23.13 4.66 -43.37
CA ASP A 150 23.39 6.06 -43.04
C ASP A 150 22.52 6.57 -41.87
N ASN A 151 21.77 5.70 -41.19
CA ASN A 151 20.95 6.11 -40.04
C ASN A 151 21.82 6.21 -38.77
N LEU A 152 22.39 7.40 -38.57
CA LEU A 152 23.23 7.70 -37.41
C LEU A 152 22.47 7.60 -36.09
N GLU A 153 21.19 7.99 -36.07
CA GLU A 153 20.37 7.98 -34.85
C GLU A 153 20.17 6.54 -34.36
N LEU A 154 19.72 5.64 -35.25
CA LEU A 154 19.51 4.22 -34.94
C LEU A 154 20.82 3.49 -34.55
N ALA A 155 21.96 3.91 -35.13
CA ALA A 155 23.25 3.31 -34.80
C ALA A 155 23.79 3.75 -33.42
N ALA A 156 23.41 4.95 -32.97
CA ALA A 156 23.78 5.51 -31.68
C ALA A 156 22.72 5.27 -30.59
N ASP A 157 21.60 4.63 -30.95
CA ASP A 157 20.51 4.32 -30.06
C ASP A 157 20.88 3.13 -29.15
N PRO A 158 20.96 3.32 -27.82
CA PRO A 158 21.22 2.22 -26.90
C PRO A 158 20.07 1.20 -26.90
N ASP A 159 18.81 1.61 -27.16
CA ASP A 159 17.69 0.65 -27.30
C ASP A 159 17.87 -0.29 -28.50
N ASN A 160 18.82 -0.03 -29.39
CA ASN A 160 19.16 -0.91 -30.50
C ASN A 160 20.34 -1.85 -30.19
N ILE A 161 20.84 -1.88 -28.95
CA ILE A 161 22.00 -2.67 -28.55
C ILE A 161 21.56 -3.83 -27.65
N LEU A 162 22.00 -5.04 -28.00
CA LEU A 162 21.93 -6.20 -27.12
C LEU A 162 23.35 -6.64 -26.74
N LEU A 163 23.59 -6.84 -25.45
CA LEU A 163 24.88 -7.35 -24.98
C LEU A 163 24.95 -8.88 -25.19
N ALA A 164 26.11 -9.37 -25.60
CA ALA A 164 26.35 -10.79 -25.82
C ALA A 164 27.81 -11.16 -25.56
N THR A 165 28.11 -12.42 -25.26
CA THR A 165 29.49 -12.88 -25.28
C THR A 165 30.06 -12.80 -26.69
N SER A 166 31.39 -12.65 -26.83
CA SER A 166 32.05 -12.64 -28.14
C SER A 166 31.71 -13.88 -29.00
N SER A 167 31.51 -15.06 -28.38
CA SER A 167 31.10 -16.27 -29.11
C SER A 167 29.65 -16.13 -29.61
N ALA A 168 28.76 -15.71 -28.72
CA ALA A 168 27.33 -15.62 -29.02
C ALA A 168 26.99 -14.54 -30.05
N HIS A 169 27.74 -13.44 -30.03
CA HIS A 169 27.57 -12.35 -30.99
C HIS A 169 27.68 -12.85 -32.43
N LEU A 170 28.68 -13.67 -32.74
CA LEU A 170 28.82 -14.23 -34.08
C LEU A 170 27.90 -15.44 -34.30
N GLU A 171 27.87 -16.38 -33.36
CA GLU A 171 27.22 -17.68 -33.56
C GLU A 171 25.69 -17.60 -33.54
N HIS A 172 25.12 -16.79 -32.65
CA HIS A 172 23.67 -16.77 -32.37
C HIS A 172 23.00 -15.47 -32.84
N LEU A 173 23.67 -14.32 -32.69
CA LEU A 173 23.12 -13.04 -33.15
C LEU A 173 23.37 -12.76 -34.63
N HIS A 174 24.25 -13.54 -35.26
CA HIS A 174 24.60 -13.42 -36.68
C HIS A 174 24.58 -14.78 -37.42
N ASP A 175 24.06 -15.87 -36.85
CA ASP A 175 24.04 -17.20 -37.49
C ASP A 175 25.41 -17.61 -38.10
N GLY A 176 26.51 -17.27 -37.42
CA GLY A 176 27.89 -17.55 -37.84
C GLY A 176 28.48 -16.59 -38.89
N HIS A 177 27.78 -15.52 -39.29
CA HIS A 177 28.31 -14.53 -40.24
C HIS A 177 27.82 -13.10 -39.94
N TYR A 178 28.74 -12.16 -39.70
CA TYR A 178 28.48 -10.73 -39.39
C TYR A 178 27.64 -9.91 -40.40
N HIS A 179 27.14 -10.53 -41.47
CA HIS A 179 26.25 -9.89 -42.45
C HIS A 179 24.82 -10.42 -42.39
N ASN A 180 24.58 -11.50 -41.64
CA ASN A 180 23.25 -12.02 -41.40
C ASN A 180 22.50 -11.12 -40.43
N LEU A 181 21.20 -11.00 -40.65
CA LEU A 181 20.27 -10.32 -39.74
C LEU A 181 20.20 -11.06 -38.41
N THR A 182 19.98 -10.29 -37.36
CA THR A 182 19.65 -10.83 -36.04
C THR A 182 18.38 -11.67 -36.15
N PRO A 183 18.35 -12.88 -35.58
CA PRO A 183 17.14 -13.69 -35.56
C PRO A 183 15.99 -13.00 -34.80
N GLU A 184 14.75 -13.16 -35.30
CA GLU A 184 13.54 -12.51 -34.73
C GLU A 184 13.36 -12.79 -33.24
N ILE A 185 13.75 -13.99 -32.80
CA ILE A 185 13.66 -14.44 -31.40
C ILE A 185 14.40 -13.52 -30.42
N TYR A 186 15.42 -12.77 -30.86
CA TYR A 186 16.18 -11.88 -29.99
C TYR A 186 15.60 -10.47 -29.92
N PHE A 187 14.75 -10.07 -30.87
CA PHE A 187 14.09 -8.75 -30.82
C PHE A 187 13.05 -8.66 -29.71
N GLU A 188 12.35 -9.76 -29.44
CA GLU A 188 11.39 -9.86 -28.33
C GLU A 188 12.08 -9.81 -26.95
N LEU A 189 13.40 -9.96 -26.92
CA LEU A 189 14.20 -10.02 -25.69
C LEU A 189 14.85 -8.69 -25.35
N ASN A 190 14.88 -7.76 -26.30
CA ASN A 190 15.49 -6.47 -26.10
C ASN A 190 14.52 -5.55 -25.35
N MET A 191 14.80 -5.34 -24.06
CA MET A 191 14.04 -4.43 -23.22
C MET A 191 14.55 -3.01 -23.44
N THR A 192 13.64 -2.12 -23.79
CA THR A 192 13.94 -0.69 -23.90
C THR A 192 14.32 -0.10 -22.54
N HIS A 193 15.06 1.00 -22.54
CA HIS A 193 15.51 1.64 -21.31
C HIS A 193 14.36 2.20 -20.47
N ASP A 194 13.30 2.67 -21.12
CA ASP A 194 12.09 3.12 -20.45
C ASP A 194 11.37 1.94 -19.76
N GLU A 195 11.35 0.76 -20.39
CA GLU A 195 10.85 -0.47 -19.75
C GLU A 195 11.73 -0.91 -18.56
N ARG A 196 13.06 -0.73 -18.65
CA ARG A 196 13.98 -0.99 -17.52
C ARG A 196 13.72 -0.03 -16.36
N LEU A 197 13.49 1.25 -16.65
CA LEU A 197 13.10 2.23 -15.64
C LEU A 197 11.77 1.85 -14.98
N GLU A 198 10.75 1.52 -15.77
CA GLU A 198 9.44 1.11 -15.26
C GLU A 198 9.53 -0.12 -14.35
N ARG A 199 10.30 -1.14 -14.77
CA ARG A 199 10.56 -2.33 -13.94
C ARG A 199 11.29 -2.00 -12.65
N THR A 200 12.27 -1.10 -12.71
CA THR A 200 13.02 -0.66 -11.54
C THR A 200 12.11 0.08 -10.55
N LEU A 201 11.26 0.98 -11.04
CA LEU A 201 10.26 1.68 -10.23
C LEU A 201 9.24 0.71 -9.61
N ALA A 202 8.75 -0.26 -10.38
CA ALA A 202 7.84 -1.29 -9.88
C ALA A 202 8.48 -2.16 -8.78
N TYR A 203 9.73 -2.59 -8.98
CA TYR A 203 10.50 -3.33 -7.98
C TYR A 203 10.75 -2.50 -6.71
N ALA A 204 11.11 -1.23 -6.85
CA ALA A 204 11.29 -0.32 -5.72
C ALA A 204 9.98 -0.07 -4.98
N HIS A 205 8.86 0.10 -5.68
CA HIS A 205 7.53 0.25 -5.09
C HIS A 205 7.20 -0.93 -4.18
N ASP A 206 7.39 -2.16 -4.66
CA ASP A 206 7.09 -3.37 -3.90
C ASP A 206 7.99 -3.55 -2.67
N ASN A 207 9.24 -3.09 -2.72
CA ASN A 207 10.19 -3.18 -1.62
C ASN A 207 10.07 -2.05 -0.59
N MET A 208 9.75 -0.83 -1.03
CA MET A 208 9.71 0.35 -0.18
C MET A 208 8.36 0.53 0.50
N THR A 209 7.26 0.25 -0.21
CA THR A 209 5.90 0.45 0.30
C THR A 209 5.45 -0.72 1.20
N VAL A 210 4.16 -0.78 1.53
CA VAL A 210 3.57 -1.91 2.27
C VAL A 210 2.53 -2.53 1.37
N SER A 211 2.67 -3.82 1.08
CA SER A 211 1.70 -4.54 0.25
C SER A 211 0.31 -4.53 0.89
N LEU A 212 -0.75 -4.58 0.07
CA LEU A 212 -2.13 -4.60 0.57
C LEU A 212 -2.39 -5.69 1.62
N ARG A 213 -1.77 -6.87 1.42
CA ARG A 213 -1.87 -7.99 2.35
C ARG A 213 -1.24 -7.64 3.71
N GLU A 214 -0.08 -7.02 3.71
CA GLU A 214 0.58 -6.58 4.94
C GLU A 214 -0.21 -5.45 5.60
N GLN A 215 -0.76 -4.51 4.83
CA GLN A 215 -1.64 -3.46 5.36
C GLN A 215 -2.87 -4.07 6.05
N LEU A 216 -3.49 -5.09 5.47
CA LEU A 216 -4.59 -5.83 6.09
C LEU A 216 -4.16 -6.51 7.40
N ILE A 217 -2.98 -7.17 7.41
CA ILE A 217 -2.44 -7.86 8.59
C ILE A 217 -2.13 -6.87 9.71
N TYR A 218 -1.46 -5.76 9.40
CA TYR A 218 -1.16 -4.71 10.37
C TYR A 218 -2.46 -4.09 10.92
N THR A 219 -3.41 -3.77 10.04
CA THR A 219 -4.69 -3.16 10.44
C THR A 219 -5.51 -4.09 11.33
N GLY A 220 -5.66 -5.35 10.94
CA GLY A 220 -6.32 -6.36 11.76
C GLY A 220 -5.59 -6.63 13.07
N GLY A 221 -4.25 -6.66 13.05
CA GLY A 221 -3.40 -6.90 14.22
C GLY A 221 -3.48 -5.78 15.25
N VAL A 222 -3.30 -4.53 14.83
CA VAL A 222 -3.38 -3.36 15.71
C VAL A 222 -4.81 -3.13 16.22
N SER A 223 -5.83 -3.28 15.36
CA SER A 223 -7.25 -3.25 15.77
C SER A 223 -7.51 -4.25 16.90
N SER A 224 -6.98 -5.47 16.74
CA SER A 224 -7.09 -6.56 17.70
C SER A 224 -6.39 -6.24 19.01
N ALA A 225 -5.14 -5.77 18.97
CA ALA A 225 -4.37 -5.40 20.15
C ALA A 225 -5.06 -4.29 20.96
N LEU A 226 -5.55 -3.25 20.29
CA LEU A 226 -6.28 -2.15 20.93
C LEU A 226 -7.58 -2.65 21.56
N PHE A 227 -8.38 -3.43 20.82
CA PHE A 227 -9.65 -3.93 21.32
C PHE A 227 -9.48 -4.89 22.50
N VAL A 228 -8.49 -5.80 22.43
CA VAL A 228 -8.12 -6.69 23.53
C VAL A 228 -7.71 -5.88 24.76
N THR A 229 -6.85 -4.87 24.59
CA THR A 229 -6.34 -4.06 25.70
C THR A 229 -7.46 -3.32 26.40
N ILE A 230 -8.28 -2.58 25.66
CA ILE A 230 -9.42 -1.83 26.20
C ILE A 230 -10.42 -2.78 26.86
N GLY A 231 -10.77 -3.87 26.16
CA GLY A 231 -11.72 -4.87 26.65
C GLY A 231 -11.27 -5.55 27.93
N LEU A 232 -9.99 -5.93 28.03
CA LEU A 232 -9.42 -6.57 29.21
C LEU A 232 -9.29 -5.60 30.40
N ILE A 233 -8.93 -4.34 30.18
CA ILE A 233 -8.90 -3.32 31.25
C ILE A 233 -10.30 -3.13 31.84
N ALA A 234 -11.31 -2.98 30.98
CA ALA A 234 -12.70 -2.83 31.40
C ALA A 234 -13.20 -4.06 32.17
N GLU A 235 -12.89 -5.28 31.69
CA GLU A 235 -13.27 -6.52 32.36
C GLU A 235 -12.50 -6.74 33.66
N TYR A 236 -11.22 -6.39 33.71
CA TYR A 236 -10.42 -6.44 34.93
C TYR A 236 -11.02 -5.53 36.01
N TYR A 237 -11.40 -4.30 35.64
CA TYR A 237 -12.06 -3.37 36.56
C TYR A 237 -13.41 -3.88 37.06
N LYS A 238 -14.23 -4.51 36.19
CA LYS A 238 -15.50 -5.14 36.62
C LYS A 238 -15.25 -6.33 37.55
N LEU A 239 -14.27 -7.17 37.22
CA LEU A 239 -13.97 -8.38 37.99
C LEU A 239 -13.28 -8.06 39.32
N SER A 240 -12.47 -7.01 39.42
CA SER A 240 -11.83 -6.61 40.67
C SER A 240 -12.86 -6.25 41.75
N GLN A 241 -14.02 -5.70 41.36
CA GLN A 241 -15.15 -5.38 42.25
C GLN A 241 -16.04 -6.58 42.59
N GLY A 242 -15.84 -7.74 41.95
CA GLY A 242 -16.66 -8.94 42.16
C GLY A 242 -16.16 -9.83 43.31
N PRO A 243 -17.03 -10.60 43.98
CA PRO A 243 -16.65 -11.47 45.11
C PRO A 243 -15.92 -12.76 44.72
N ARG A 244 -15.70 -13.01 43.41
CA ARG A 244 -15.13 -14.26 42.91
C ARG A 244 -13.63 -14.42 43.29
N PRO A 245 -13.10 -15.64 43.43
CA PRO A 245 -11.64 -15.87 43.59
C PRO A 245 -10.83 -15.43 42.36
N TRP A 246 -9.59 -14.97 42.55
CA TRP A 246 -8.78 -14.41 41.44
C TRP A 246 -8.49 -15.44 40.35
N LYS A 247 -8.20 -16.70 40.69
CA LYS A 247 -7.99 -17.79 39.71
C LYS A 247 -9.17 -17.98 38.73
N GLN A 248 -10.41 -17.81 39.20
CA GLN A 248 -11.58 -17.92 38.32
C GLN A 248 -11.73 -16.71 37.40
N LYS A 249 -11.44 -15.53 37.94
CA LYS A 249 -11.48 -14.26 37.21
C LYS A 249 -10.35 -14.18 36.15
N GLU A 250 -9.15 -14.70 36.43
CA GLU A 250 -8.05 -14.86 35.45
C GLU A 250 -8.50 -15.71 34.26
N LYS A 251 -9.16 -16.85 34.51
CA LYS A 251 -9.71 -17.69 33.44
C LYS A 251 -10.75 -16.95 32.59
N ILE A 252 -11.60 -16.14 33.22
CA ILE A 252 -12.58 -15.30 32.51
C ILE A 252 -11.86 -14.26 31.64
N LEU A 253 -10.84 -13.58 32.19
CA LEU A 253 -10.04 -12.61 31.44
C LEU A 253 -9.37 -13.24 30.23
N LEU A 254 -8.73 -14.41 30.39
CA LEU A 254 -8.10 -15.12 29.28
C LEU A 254 -9.11 -15.50 28.18
N GLN A 255 -10.26 -16.07 28.56
CA GLN A 255 -11.30 -16.45 27.60
C GLN A 255 -11.87 -15.24 26.86
N LYS A 256 -12.11 -14.14 27.56
CA LYS A 256 -12.57 -12.88 26.95
C LYS A 256 -11.49 -12.26 26.07
N GLY A 257 -10.23 -12.29 26.49
CA GLY A 257 -9.09 -11.79 25.72
C GLY A 257 -8.97 -12.49 24.37
N ILE A 258 -9.03 -13.83 24.34
CA ILE A 258 -9.03 -14.60 23.09
C ILE A 258 -10.23 -14.21 22.20
N SER A 259 -11.43 -14.11 22.79
CA SER A 259 -12.60 -13.69 22.03
C SER A 259 -12.48 -12.27 21.48
N TYR A 260 -11.87 -11.36 22.23
CA TYR A 260 -11.62 -9.99 21.77
C TYR A 260 -10.57 -9.98 20.67
N ALA A 261 -9.52 -10.79 20.76
CA ALA A 261 -8.50 -10.88 19.72
C ALA A 261 -9.09 -11.33 18.38
N VAL A 262 -9.87 -12.41 18.40
CA VAL A 262 -10.52 -12.94 17.19
C VAL A 262 -11.51 -11.94 16.60
N MET A 263 -12.36 -11.33 17.44
CA MET A 263 -13.34 -10.34 16.96
C MET A 263 -12.67 -9.07 16.44
N GLY A 264 -11.62 -8.60 17.11
CA GLY A 264 -10.85 -7.41 16.75
C GLY A 264 -10.14 -7.57 15.40
N SER A 265 -9.50 -8.72 15.16
CA SER A 265 -8.85 -9.01 13.88
C SER A 265 -9.86 -9.15 12.74
N LEU A 266 -10.92 -9.94 12.93
CA LEU A 266 -11.95 -10.16 11.91
C LEU A 266 -12.61 -8.84 11.48
N LEU A 267 -13.10 -8.07 12.44
CA LEU A 267 -13.80 -6.83 12.16
C LEU A 267 -12.85 -5.70 11.73
N GLY A 268 -11.61 -5.67 12.23
CA GLY A 268 -10.57 -4.76 11.72
C GLY A 268 -10.28 -5.02 10.24
N GLY A 269 -10.22 -6.29 9.83
CA GLY A 269 -10.09 -6.65 8.41
C GLY A 269 -11.29 -6.25 7.56
N VAL A 270 -12.51 -6.41 8.06
CA VAL A 270 -13.74 -5.93 7.39
C VAL A 270 -13.72 -4.42 7.22
N GLY A 271 -13.31 -3.69 8.26
CA GLY A 271 -13.16 -2.24 8.19
C GLY A 271 -12.16 -1.81 7.12
N PHE A 272 -11.00 -2.48 7.06
CA PHE A 272 -9.97 -2.22 6.06
C PHE A 272 -10.49 -2.43 4.64
N VAL A 273 -11.05 -3.62 4.35
CA VAL A 273 -11.59 -3.94 3.02
C VAL A 273 -12.70 -2.97 2.61
N THR A 274 -13.57 -2.58 3.55
CA THR A 274 -14.63 -1.61 3.27
C THR A 274 -14.06 -0.25 2.89
N ARG A 275 -13.03 0.22 3.62
CA ARG A 275 -12.35 1.48 3.32
C ARG A 275 -11.73 1.46 1.93
N GLU A 276 -11.00 0.41 1.60
CA GLU A 276 -10.32 0.31 0.29
C GLU A 276 -11.31 0.25 -0.88
N ILE A 277 -12.38 -0.55 -0.78
CA ILE A 277 -13.43 -0.59 -1.82
C ILE A 277 -14.04 0.80 -2.05
N LEU A 278 -14.29 1.53 -0.97
CA LEU A 278 -14.89 2.86 -1.07
C LEU A 278 -13.92 3.88 -1.64
N ASN A 279 -12.66 3.86 -1.22
CA ASN A 279 -11.62 4.71 -1.80
C ASN A 279 -11.55 4.52 -3.32
N THR A 280 -11.51 3.27 -3.81
CA THR A 280 -11.52 2.96 -5.25
C THR A 280 -12.80 3.42 -5.95
N ALA A 281 -13.97 3.20 -5.35
CA ALA A 281 -15.25 3.62 -5.94
C ALA A 281 -15.39 5.15 -6.02
N PHE A 282 -14.74 5.86 -5.10
CA PHE A 282 -14.82 7.30 -4.97
C PHE A 282 -13.84 8.07 -5.85
N ASP A 283 -12.74 7.45 -6.27
CA ASP A 283 -11.82 8.01 -7.26
C ASP A 283 -12.46 8.18 -8.65
N GLN A 284 -13.58 7.50 -8.91
CA GLN A 284 -14.34 7.64 -10.16
C GLN A 284 -15.27 8.86 -10.16
N LEU A 285 -15.33 9.63 -9.07
CA LEU A 285 -16.15 10.83 -8.97
C LEU A 285 -15.36 12.07 -9.43
N PRO A 286 -16.00 13.05 -10.11
CA PRO A 286 -15.32 14.27 -10.53
C PRO A 286 -14.75 15.07 -9.35
N ASP A 287 -13.57 15.66 -9.54
CA ASP A 287 -12.83 16.46 -8.55
C ASP A 287 -13.68 17.58 -7.90
N ASP A 288 -14.66 18.11 -8.64
CA ASP A 288 -15.53 19.21 -8.21
C ASP A 288 -16.51 18.83 -7.08
N LEU A 289 -16.72 17.53 -6.83
CA LEU A 289 -17.66 17.00 -5.83
C LEU A 289 -16.96 16.34 -4.64
N ALA A 290 -15.63 16.18 -4.71
CA ALA A 290 -14.85 15.31 -3.84
C ALA A 290 -13.74 16.10 -3.12
N ASP A 291 -14.10 16.96 -2.17
CA ASP A 291 -13.10 17.40 -1.19
C ASP A 291 -12.49 16.13 -0.57
N ALA A 292 -11.17 15.94 -0.70
CA ALA A 292 -10.47 14.74 -0.22
C ALA A 292 -10.81 14.41 1.26
N VAL A 293 -11.10 15.45 2.05
CA VAL A 293 -11.55 15.37 3.44
C VAL A 293 -12.95 14.75 3.57
N PHE A 294 -13.90 15.13 2.72
CA PHE A 294 -15.25 14.57 2.71
C PHE A 294 -15.21 13.08 2.35
N MET A 295 -14.40 12.70 1.36
CA MET A 295 -14.25 11.31 0.92
C MET A 295 -13.61 10.44 2.00
N GLU A 296 -12.60 10.95 2.71
CA GLU A 296 -11.96 10.25 3.82
C GLU A 296 -12.93 10.05 4.99
N ILE A 297 -13.72 11.07 5.36
CA ILE A 297 -14.76 10.99 6.39
C ILE A 297 -15.84 9.96 5.98
N LEU A 298 -16.25 9.98 4.71
CA LEU A 298 -17.25 9.08 4.17
C LEU A 298 -16.78 7.62 4.19
N ALA A 299 -15.54 7.35 3.76
CA ALA A 299 -14.94 6.02 3.79
C ALA A 299 -14.80 5.50 5.22
N LEU A 300 -14.36 6.35 6.15
CA LEU A 300 -14.20 6.01 7.57
C LEU A 300 -15.54 5.72 8.25
N ASN A 301 -16.54 6.57 8.04
CA ASN A 301 -17.89 6.38 8.58
C ASN A 301 -18.58 5.14 7.98
N SER A 302 -18.35 4.85 6.70
CA SER A 302 -18.89 3.67 6.06
C SER A 302 -18.22 2.39 6.56
N SER A 303 -16.91 2.45 6.85
CA SER A 303 -16.19 1.36 7.52
C SER A 303 -16.72 1.10 8.93
N PHE A 304 -17.04 2.17 9.68
CA PHE A 304 -17.72 2.05 10.98
C PHE A 304 -19.06 1.32 10.85
N LEU A 305 -19.88 1.72 9.87
CA LEU A 305 -21.17 1.11 9.61
C LEU A 305 -21.02 -0.37 9.26
N ALA A 306 -20.10 -0.71 8.35
CA ALA A 306 -19.84 -2.09 7.93
C ALA A 306 -19.38 -2.98 9.09
N VAL A 307 -18.46 -2.49 9.94
CA VAL A 307 -18.02 -3.21 11.15
C VAL A 307 -19.18 -3.42 12.11
N THR A 308 -20.01 -2.40 12.34
CA THR A 308 -21.13 -2.45 13.28
C THR A 308 -22.22 -3.41 12.80
N LEU A 309 -22.57 -3.37 11.50
CA LEU A 309 -23.52 -4.30 10.89
C LEU A 309 -23.00 -5.74 10.90
N THR A 310 -21.74 -5.94 10.53
CA THR A 310 -21.09 -7.27 10.60
C THR A 310 -21.10 -7.82 12.02
N SER A 311 -20.77 -6.99 13.01
CA SER A 311 -20.85 -7.39 14.42
C SER A 311 -22.28 -7.72 14.84
N ALA A 312 -23.29 -7.01 14.35
CA ALA A 312 -24.69 -7.29 14.64
C ALA A 312 -25.12 -8.64 14.02
N CYS A 313 -24.68 -8.95 12.80
CA CYS A 313 -24.88 -10.25 12.15
C CYS A 313 -24.20 -11.40 12.92
N ILE A 314 -22.95 -11.22 13.35
CA ILE A 314 -22.25 -12.21 14.19
C ILE A 314 -23.02 -12.45 15.49
N LYS A 315 -23.52 -11.38 16.12
CA LYS A 315 -24.34 -11.49 17.33
C LYS A 315 -25.64 -12.23 17.06
N TYR A 316 -26.33 -11.94 15.96
CA TYR A 316 -27.55 -12.64 15.56
C TYR A 316 -27.34 -14.16 15.45
N LEU A 317 -26.27 -14.58 14.73
CA LEU A 317 -25.93 -15.99 14.58
C LEU A 317 -25.59 -16.65 15.93
N ARG A 318 -24.87 -15.94 16.79
CA ARG A 318 -24.52 -16.40 18.14
C ARG A 318 -25.76 -16.54 19.04
N ASP A 319 -26.66 -15.57 19.01
CA ASP A 319 -27.88 -15.56 19.80
C ASP A 319 -28.80 -16.73 19.42
N ILE A 320 -28.94 -17.02 18.12
CA ILE A 320 -29.68 -18.19 17.64
C ILE A 320 -29.02 -19.49 18.12
N ARG A 321 -27.70 -19.60 17.97
CA ARG A 321 -26.96 -20.79 18.43
C ARG A 321 -27.07 -21.01 19.94
N ASN A 322 -27.20 -19.94 20.71
CA ASN A 322 -27.37 -19.97 22.16
C ASN A 322 -28.84 -20.18 22.60
N GLY A 323 -29.74 -20.50 21.66
CA GLY A 323 -31.12 -20.89 21.95
C GLY A 323 -32.13 -19.73 22.01
N LYS A 324 -31.75 -18.52 21.60
CA LYS A 324 -32.69 -17.40 21.46
C LYS A 324 -33.63 -17.65 20.29
N THR A 325 -34.89 -17.24 20.40
CA THR A 325 -35.84 -17.38 19.29
C THR A 325 -35.38 -16.55 18.09
N LYS A 326 -35.67 -17.02 16.88
CA LYS A 326 -35.32 -16.29 15.64
C LYS A 326 -35.98 -14.91 15.61
N ALA A 327 -37.21 -14.78 16.10
CA ALA A 327 -37.93 -13.52 16.15
C ALA A 327 -37.25 -12.49 17.07
N ASP A 328 -36.85 -12.91 18.28
CA ASP A 328 -36.17 -12.02 19.24
C ASP A 328 -34.76 -11.64 18.77
N ALA A 329 -34.03 -12.59 18.18
CA ALA A 329 -32.72 -12.32 17.59
C ALA A 329 -32.83 -11.35 16.40
N GLN A 330 -33.83 -11.52 15.54
CA GLN A 330 -34.06 -10.64 14.38
C GLN A 330 -34.51 -9.24 14.79
N ALA A 331 -35.37 -9.12 15.81
CA ALA A 331 -35.77 -7.83 16.37
C ALA A 331 -34.54 -7.07 16.90
N GLU A 332 -33.62 -7.78 17.56
CA GLU A 332 -32.40 -7.17 18.07
C GLU A 332 -31.41 -6.79 16.96
N LEU A 333 -31.27 -7.61 15.92
CA LEU A 333 -30.49 -7.26 14.72
C LEU A 333 -31.04 -5.99 14.05
N LYS A 334 -32.36 -5.91 13.82
CA LYS A 334 -33.00 -4.72 13.24
C LYS A 334 -32.75 -3.47 14.08
N ARG A 335 -32.89 -3.59 15.40
CA ARG A 335 -32.59 -2.49 16.32
C ARG A 335 -31.14 -2.02 16.19
N LEU A 336 -30.19 -2.94 16.18
CA LEU A 336 -28.76 -2.61 16.04
C LEU A 336 -28.47 -1.98 14.68
N ALA A 337 -29.06 -2.49 13.60
CA ALA A 337 -28.89 -1.93 12.26
C ALA A 337 -29.47 -0.51 12.15
N MET A 338 -30.67 -0.26 12.71
CA MET A 338 -31.26 1.09 12.72
C MET A 338 -30.42 2.08 13.52
N VAL A 339 -29.88 1.65 14.66
CA VAL A 339 -28.99 2.51 15.46
C VAL A 339 -27.69 2.80 14.70
N ALA A 340 -27.07 1.79 14.09
CA ALA A 340 -25.86 1.98 13.29
C ALA A 340 -26.10 2.92 12.09
N ALA A 341 -27.25 2.80 11.43
CA ALA A 341 -27.64 3.70 10.34
C ALA A 341 -27.88 5.14 10.85
N ALA A 342 -28.52 5.30 12.01
CA ALA A 342 -28.73 6.61 12.62
C ALA A 342 -27.40 7.25 13.06
N GLU A 343 -26.49 6.47 13.64
CA GLU A 343 -25.14 6.90 14.00
C GLU A 343 -24.35 7.30 12.76
N PHE A 344 -24.39 6.52 11.68
CA PHE A 344 -23.78 6.88 10.40
C PHE A 344 -24.30 8.23 9.88
N ILE A 345 -25.62 8.43 9.80
CA ILE A 345 -26.22 9.70 9.35
C ILE A 345 -25.80 10.86 10.25
N ALA A 346 -25.79 10.66 11.57
CA ALA A 346 -25.37 11.68 12.53
C ALA A 346 -23.88 12.03 12.38
N PHE A 347 -23.01 11.04 12.19
CA PHE A 347 -21.57 11.28 11.96
C PHE A 347 -21.30 11.97 10.62
N GLN A 348 -22.07 11.67 9.57
CA GLN A 348 -21.97 12.40 8.30
C GLN A 348 -22.43 13.86 8.46
N ALA A 349 -23.53 14.10 9.17
CA ALA A 349 -24.00 15.45 9.46
C ALA A 349 -22.97 16.27 10.28
N LEU A 350 -22.25 15.62 11.20
CA LEU A 350 -21.15 16.23 11.95
C LEU A 350 -19.90 16.49 11.09
N GLY A 351 -19.60 15.61 10.13
CA GLY A 351 -18.51 15.80 9.16
C GLY A 351 -18.73 16.96 8.19
N ILE A 352 -19.99 17.27 7.88
CA ILE A 352 -20.40 18.40 7.04
C ILE A 352 -20.62 19.69 7.87
N GLY A 353 -20.92 19.58 9.17
CA GLY A 353 -21.37 20.68 10.03
C GLY A 353 -20.36 21.18 11.07
N PHE A 354 -19.07 21.32 10.71
CA PHE A 354 -18.02 21.66 11.69
C PHE A 354 -18.02 23.13 12.18
N ASP A 355 -18.92 23.99 11.71
CA ASP A 355 -19.06 25.37 12.20
C ASP A 355 -20.06 25.53 13.37
N PHE A 356 -20.85 24.51 13.74
CA PHE A 356 -22.02 24.74 14.60
C PHE A 356 -22.08 23.98 15.93
N VAL A 357 -21.17 23.04 16.21
CA VAL A 357 -21.36 22.11 17.35
C VAL A 357 -20.21 22.20 18.33
N SER A 358 -20.13 23.28 19.11
CA SER A 358 -19.29 23.35 20.32
C SER A 358 -20.09 23.14 21.61
N GLY A 359 -21.42 23.23 21.56
CA GLY A 359 -22.30 23.22 22.75
C GLY A 359 -22.87 21.86 23.18
N MET A 360 -23.00 20.88 22.27
CA MET A 360 -23.63 19.58 22.59
C MET A 360 -22.65 18.51 23.11
N PHE A 361 -21.35 18.75 23.03
CA PHE A 361 -20.32 17.74 23.27
C PHE A 361 -20.11 17.37 24.76
N ALA A 362 -20.58 18.19 25.70
CA ALA A 362 -20.31 17.96 27.12
C ALA A 362 -21.24 16.93 27.79
N GLU A 363 -22.44 16.66 27.25
CA GLU A 363 -23.45 15.84 27.94
C GLU A 363 -23.65 14.44 27.34
N ALA A 364 -23.29 14.20 26.08
CA ALA A 364 -23.41 12.86 25.46
C ALA A 364 -22.22 11.94 25.77
N LEU A 365 -21.16 12.49 26.38
CA LEU A 365 -19.84 11.88 26.55
C LEU A 365 -19.55 11.56 28.01
N MET A 366 -20.24 10.55 28.56
CA MET A 366 -19.66 9.51 29.45
C MET A 366 -20.77 8.60 30.02
N PRO A 367 -20.57 7.26 29.98
CA PRO A 367 -19.53 6.63 30.80
C PRO A 367 -18.78 5.47 30.11
N ASP A 368 -18.26 5.69 28.90
CA ASP A 368 -17.39 4.72 28.22
C ASP A 368 -16.09 5.41 27.79
N PRO A 369 -14.88 4.90 28.13
CA PRO A 369 -13.58 5.48 27.73
C PRO A 369 -13.45 5.70 26.22
N THR A 370 -14.25 4.99 25.41
CA THR A 370 -14.29 5.10 23.95
C THR A 370 -14.73 6.49 23.48
N GLY A 371 -15.57 7.19 24.23
CA GLY A 371 -15.98 8.57 23.91
C GLY A 371 -14.83 9.58 24.02
N PHE A 372 -13.94 9.41 25.01
CA PHE A 372 -12.76 10.26 25.17
C PHE A 372 -11.80 10.12 23.98
N PHE A 373 -11.61 8.90 23.46
CA PHE A 373 -10.79 8.67 22.27
C PHE A 373 -11.39 9.27 21.00
N ILE A 374 -12.72 9.23 20.83
CA ILE A 374 -13.40 9.90 19.71
C ILE A 374 -13.19 11.42 19.76
N VAL A 375 -13.32 12.03 20.93
CA VAL A 375 -13.15 13.47 21.12
C VAL A 375 -11.68 13.88 20.96
N ALA A 376 -10.76 13.16 21.58
CA ALA A 376 -9.32 13.41 21.42
C ALA A 376 -8.90 13.29 19.95
N ARG A 377 -9.48 12.33 19.21
CA ARG A 377 -9.28 12.17 17.77
C ARG A 377 -9.89 13.31 16.97
N ALA A 378 -11.13 13.71 17.23
CA ALA A 378 -11.77 14.83 16.55
C ALA A 378 -10.96 16.12 16.76
N ILE A 379 -10.48 16.36 17.99
CA ILE A 379 -9.64 17.51 18.33
C ILE A 379 -8.27 17.43 17.63
N TYR A 380 -7.61 16.26 17.63
CA TYR A 380 -6.33 16.07 16.95
C TYR A 380 -6.43 16.22 15.42
N PHE A 381 -7.48 15.67 14.83
CA PHE A 381 -7.77 15.78 13.39
C PHE A 381 -8.04 17.23 12.98
N VAL A 382 -8.85 17.95 13.77
CA VAL A 382 -9.10 19.38 13.58
C VAL A 382 -7.81 20.19 13.72
N TYR A 383 -7.05 19.99 14.80
CA TYR A 383 -5.78 20.67 15.02
C TYR A 383 -4.83 20.52 13.83
N ARG A 384 -4.75 19.32 13.25
CA ARG A 384 -3.90 19.04 12.08
C ARG A 384 -4.40 19.71 10.79
N ILE A 385 -5.71 19.65 10.51
CA ILE A 385 -6.31 20.33 9.33
C ILE A 385 -6.06 21.84 9.35
N PHE A 386 -5.92 22.44 10.53
CA PHE A 386 -5.62 23.86 10.66
C PHE A 386 -4.13 24.19 10.56
N ASN A 387 -3.21 23.26 10.86
CA ASN A 387 -1.77 23.57 10.93
C ASN A 387 -0.95 23.28 9.66
N ASN A 388 -1.29 22.29 8.81
CA ASN A 388 -0.45 21.88 7.67
C ASN A 388 -1.24 21.68 6.35
N ARG A 389 -1.79 22.76 5.77
CA ARG A 389 -2.85 22.65 4.74
C ARG A 389 -2.43 22.34 3.30
N GLU A 390 -1.23 22.66 2.85
CA GLU A 390 -0.89 22.58 1.41
C GLU A 390 0.01 21.38 1.08
N LEU A 391 1.19 21.28 1.70
CA LEU A 391 2.15 20.21 1.41
C LEU A 391 1.62 18.82 1.82
N GLU A 392 1.07 18.69 3.04
CA GLU A 392 0.54 17.41 3.52
C GLU A 392 -0.72 16.97 2.75
N LYS A 393 -1.45 17.89 2.12
CA LYS A 393 -2.60 17.53 1.29
C LYS A 393 -2.16 16.92 -0.03
N ARG A 394 -1.20 17.54 -0.72
CA ARG A 394 -0.69 17.02 -1.99
C ARG A 394 -0.05 15.65 -1.80
N SER A 395 0.79 15.51 -0.77
CA SER A 395 1.39 14.21 -0.48
C SER A 395 0.37 13.16 -0.07
N ALA A 396 -0.66 13.51 0.70
CA ALA A 396 -1.72 12.57 1.05
C ALA A 396 -2.54 12.12 -0.17
N VAL A 397 -2.77 13.00 -1.14
CA VAL A 397 -3.43 12.65 -2.40
C VAL A 397 -2.56 11.69 -3.22
N GLN A 398 -1.27 12.00 -3.40
CA GLN A 398 -0.34 11.13 -4.14
C GLN A 398 -0.17 9.75 -3.46
N CYS A 399 -0.05 9.71 -2.14
CA CYS A 399 -0.02 8.46 -1.38
C CYS A 399 -1.30 7.64 -1.59
N ARG A 400 -2.47 8.29 -1.63
CA ARG A 400 -3.74 7.62 -1.92
C ARG A 400 -3.77 7.06 -3.35
N GLU A 401 -3.31 7.83 -4.32
CA GLU A 401 -3.24 7.39 -5.73
C GLU A 401 -2.35 6.15 -5.88
N LEU A 402 -1.18 6.11 -5.22
CA LEU A 402 -0.31 4.93 -5.20
C LEU A 402 -1.05 3.67 -4.72
N ARG A 403 -1.75 3.75 -3.58
CA ARG A 403 -2.52 2.63 -3.03
C ARG A 403 -3.58 2.12 -4.00
N ILE A 404 -4.23 3.04 -4.70
CA ILE A 404 -5.34 2.74 -5.61
C ILE A 404 -4.83 2.16 -6.92
N ASN A 405 -3.75 2.70 -7.48
CA ASN A 405 -3.08 2.13 -8.65
C ASN A 405 -2.62 0.70 -8.37
N HIS A 406 -2.04 0.45 -7.19
CA HIS A 406 -1.64 -0.91 -6.80
C HIS A 406 -2.83 -1.87 -6.67
N LEU A 407 -3.96 -1.40 -6.13
CA LEU A 407 -5.22 -2.17 -6.10
C LEU A 407 -5.73 -2.51 -7.51
N TYR A 408 -5.69 -1.56 -8.44
CA TYR A 408 -6.06 -1.77 -9.84
C TYR A 408 -5.16 -2.79 -10.53
N GLN A 409 -3.84 -2.68 -10.35
CA GLN A 409 -2.88 -3.65 -10.89
C GLN A 409 -3.16 -5.07 -10.39
N GLN A 410 -3.37 -5.25 -9.08
CA GLN A 410 -3.72 -6.56 -8.51
C GLN A 410 -5.05 -7.11 -9.05
N ALA A 411 -6.05 -6.24 -9.22
CA ALA A 411 -7.34 -6.63 -9.79
C ALA A 411 -7.21 -7.10 -11.24
N ASN A 412 -6.41 -6.40 -12.06
CA ASN A 412 -6.15 -6.77 -13.44
C ASN A 412 -5.40 -8.11 -13.54
N LEU A 413 -4.33 -8.29 -12.77
CA LEU A 413 -3.58 -9.55 -12.71
C LEU A 413 -4.47 -10.74 -12.34
N TYR A 414 -5.40 -10.55 -11.39
CA TYR A 414 -6.37 -11.59 -11.02
C TYR A 414 -7.36 -11.91 -12.16
N LEU A 415 -7.82 -10.90 -12.89
CA LEU A 415 -8.72 -11.08 -14.03
C LEU A 415 -8.01 -11.79 -15.20
N GLU A 416 -6.76 -11.47 -15.47
CA GLU A 416 -5.93 -12.12 -16.47
C GLU A 416 -5.70 -13.59 -16.12
N GLN A 417 -5.27 -13.90 -14.88
CA GLN A 417 -5.09 -15.28 -14.44
C GLN A 417 -6.37 -16.13 -14.58
N LYS A 418 -7.54 -15.52 -14.37
CA LYS A 418 -8.83 -16.17 -14.54
C LYS A 418 -9.25 -16.34 -16.01
N ALA A 419 -8.76 -15.49 -16.90
CA ALA A 419 -8.98 -15.63 -18.35
C ALA A 419 -8.16 -16.78 -18.95
N TYR A 420 -7.02 -17.14 -18.31
CA TYR A 420 -6.14 -18.23 -18.70
C TYR A 420 -6.40 -19.56 -17.96
N SER A 421 -7.39 -19.61 -17.05
CA SER A 421 -7.84 -20.81 -16.32
C SER A 421 -9.19 -21.30 -16.82
#